data_AF-A0A517YKC1-F1
#
_entry.id   AF-A0A517YKC1-F1
#
_cell.length_a   1.000
_cell.length_b   1.000
_cell.length_c   1.000
_cell.angle_alpha   90.00
_cell.angle_beta   90.00
_cell.angle_gamma   90.00
#
_symmetry.space_group_name_H-M   'P 1'
#
loop_
_entity.id
_entity.type
_entity.pdbx_description
1 polymer ?
#
loop_
_entity_poly.entity_id
_entity_poly.type
_entity_poly.pdbx_seq_one_letter_code
_entity_poly.pdbx_strand_id
1 'polypeptide(L)'
;MIESWWRVLKHQWLYLNRLDTRATVQKLVAFYVEQHNKHLPHAAFQGQTPDEMYFGTGADIPKQLAAAKVAARQARLAGNRAVRCQSCSEPVAISN
;
A
#
# COMPACT_ATOMS: atom_id res chain seq x y z
N MET A 1 -10.63 16.93 1.15
CA MET A 1 -9.34 16.54 0.53
C MET A 1 -8.15 17.17 1.24
N ILE A 2 -8.25 18.37 1.79
CA ILE A 2 -7.19 18.95 2.64
C ILE A 2 -7.44 18.67 4.13
N GLU A 3 -8.71 18.54 4.51
CA GLU A 3 -9.19 18.28 5.86
C GLU A 3 -8.80 16.88 6.35
N SER A 4 -8.89 15.89 5.46
CA SER A 4 -8.42 14.53 5.73
C SER A 4 -6.91 14.49 5.93
N TRP A 5 -6.16 15.27 5.14
CA TRP A 5 -4.72 15.36 5.27
C TRP A 5 -4.32 15.97 6.62
N TRP A 6 -4.92 17.10 7.00
CA TRP A 6 -4.68 17.73 8.30
C TRP A 6 -5.04 16.83 9.48
N ARG A 7 -6.13 16.06 9.35
CA ARG A 7 -6.52 15.08 10.36
C ARG A 7 -5.44 14.01 10.54
N VAL A 8 -4.92 13.46 9.44
CA VAL A 8 -3.88 12.43 9.49
C VAL A 8 -2.58 13.00 10.06
N LEU A 9 -2.09 14.14 9.55
CA LEU A 9 -0.87 14.77 10.06
C LEU A 9 -0.94 14.98 11.58
N LYS A 10 -2.05 15.50 12.11
CA LYS A 10 -2.18 15.76 13.54
C LYS A 10 -2.32 14.46 14.34
N HIS A 11 -3.34 13.66 14.03
CA HIS A 11 -3.77 12.57 14.89
C HIS A 11 -2.98 11.27 14.71
N GLN A 12 -2.39 11.05 13.53
CA GLN A 12 -1.65 9.82 13.21
C GLN A 12 -0.14 10.04 13.18
N TRP A 13 0.35 11.28 13.34
CA TRP A 13 1.78 11.57 13.34
C TRP A 13 2.18 12.50 14.50
N LEU A 14 1.74 13.76 14.49
CA LEU A 14 2.26 14.75 15.45
C LEU A 14 1.91 14.39 16.90
N TYR A 15 0.67 14.00 17.18
CA TYR A 15 0.21 13.72 18.55
C TYR A 15 0.77 12.42 19.15
N LEU A 16 1.51 11.63 18.36
CA LEU A 16 2.26 10.47 18.86
C LEU A 16 3.63 10.85 19.44
N ASN A 17 4.04 12.12 19.28
CA ASN A 17 5.35 12.62 19.67
C ASN A 17 5.22 13.69 20.76
N ARG A 18 6.31 13.92 21.51
CA ARG A 18 6.42 15.09 22.39
C ARG A 18 6.63 16.35 21.57
N LEU A 19 5.79 17.37 21.79
CA LEU A 19 5.76 18.62 21.01
C LEU A 19 6.29 19.81 21.84
N ASP A 20 7.33 19.58 22.63
CA ASP A 20 7.79 20.51 23.68
C ASP A 20 8.47 21.77 23.13
N THR A 21 8.97 21.74 21.90
CA THR A 21 9.64 22.88 21.27
C THR A 21 9.20 23.09 19.83
N ARG A 22 9.26 24.35 19.38
CA ARG A 22 9.03 24.70 17.97
C ARG A 22 9.93 23.91 17.02
N ALA A 23 11.20 23.73 17.37
CA ALA A 23 12.16 23.00 16.54
C ALA A 23 11.74 21.53 16.34
N THR A 24 11.26 20.87 17.41
CA THR A 24 10.73 19.50 17.32
C THR A 24 9.52 19.43 16.40
N VAL A 25 8.56 20.35 16.54
CA VAL A 25 7.36 20.40 15.68
C VAL A 25 7.76 20.60 14.22
N GLN A 26 8.65 21.54 13.92
CA GLN A 26 9.12 21.80 12.56
C GLN A 26 9.79 20.57 11.94
N LYS A 27 10.65 19.88 12.69
CA LYS A 27 11.31 18.66 12.24
C LYS A 27 10.29 17.56 11.92
N LEU A 28 9.33 17.32 12.81
CA LEU A 28 8.31 16.30 12.62
C LEU A 28 7.39 16.60 11.43
N VAL A 29 6.99 17.87 11.26
CA VAL A 29 6.17 18.29 10.11
C VAL A 29 6.94 18.13 8.81
N ALA A 30 8.19 18.61 8.75
CA ALA A 30 9.02 18.51 7.55
C ALA A 30 9.20 17.05 7.12
N PHE A 31 9.52 16.17 8.07
CA PHE A 31 9.62 14.73 7.81
C PHE A 31 8.31 14.17 7.26
N TYR A 32 7.17 14.45 7.91
CA TYR A 32 5.89 13.89 7.46
C TYR A 32 5.52 14.34 6.05
N VAL A 33 5.67 15.63 5.75
CA VAL A 33 5.35 16.18 4.43
C VAL A 33 6.20 15.48 3.37
N GLU A 34 7.50 15.32 3.63
CA GLU A 34 8.39 14.61 2.72
C GLU A 34 7.96 13.15 2.51
N GLN A 35 7.69 12.42 3.59
CA GLN A 35 7.28 11.01 3.49
C GLN A 35 5.94 10.85 2.78
N HIS A 36 4.96 11.69 3.10
CA HIS A 36 3.63 11.66 2.50
C HIS A 36 3.71 11.89 0.98
N ASN A 37 4.47 12.88 0.55
CA ASN A 37 4.52 13.29 -0.84
C ASN A 37 5.40 12.39 -1.72
N LYS A 38 6.56 11.95 -1.21
CA LYS A 38 7.55 11.25 -2.03
C LYS A 38 7.52 9.73 -1.92
N HIS A 39 6.97 9.19 -0.85
CA HIS A 39 7.20 7.78 -0.51
C HIS A 39 5.92 7.00 -0.21
N LEU A 40 4.82 7.67 0.13
CA LEU A 40 3.59 6.99 0.53
C LEU A 40 2.63 6.84 -0.67
N PRO A 41 2.48 5.64 -1.25
CA PRO A 41 1.54 5.43 -2.33
C PRO A 41 0.10 5.48 -1.83
N HIS A 42 -0.78 6.14 -2.59
CA HIS A 42 -2.19 6.27 -2.25
C HIS A 42 -3.07 5.45 -3.19
N ALA A 43 -4.04 4.73 -2.62
CA ALA A 43 -5.02 3.97 -3.39
C ALA A 43 -5.84 4.86 -4.34
N ALA A 44 -6.16 6.10 -3.93
CA ALA A 44 -6.83 7.08 -4.78
C ALA A 44 -6.01 7.47 -6.01
N PHE A 45 -4.69 7.32 -5.95
CA PHE A 45 -3.76 7.58 -7.06
C PHE A 45 -3.30 6.29 -7.75
N GLN A 46 -4.09 5.22 -7.59
CA GLN A 46 -3.82 3.89 -8.17
C GLN A 46 -2.43 3.35 -7.80
N GLY A 47 -1.97 3.64 -6.58
CA GLY A 47 -0.68 3.18 -6.07
C GLY A 47 0.49 4.13 -6.36
N GLN A 48 0.26 5.29 -6.95
CA GLN A 48 1.24 6.37 -7.04
C GLN A 48 1.30 7.19 -5.74
N THR A 49 2.45 7.82 -5.51
CA THR A 49 2.64 8.87 -4.51
C THR A 49 2.05 10.20 -4.98
N PRO A 50 1.80 11.17 -4.08
CA PRO A 50 1.33 12.50 -4.47
C PRO A 50 2.30 13.21 -5.43
N ASP A 51 3.61 13.13 -5.22
CA ASP A 51 4.60 13.76 -6.11
C ASP A 51 4.59 13.11 -7.50
N GLU A 52 4.56 11.78 -7.57
CA GLU A 52 4.49 11.08 -8.86
C GLU A 52 3.26 11.46 -9.68
N MET A 53 2.11 11.62 -9.03
CA MET A 53 0.88 12.07 -9.69
C MET A 53 0.96 13.55 -10.09
N TYR A 54 1.50 14.41 -9.22
CA TYR A 54 1.57 15.85 -9.46
C TYR A 54 2.56 16.22 -10.57
N PHE A 55 3.76 15.62 -10.53
CA PHE A 55 4.81 15.85 -11.53
C PHE A 55 4.68 14.95 -12.77
N GLY A 56 3.74 14.00 -12.77
CA GLY A 56 3.50 13.09 -13.89
C GLY A 56 4.60 12.05 -14.11
N THR A 57 5.46 11.81 -13.12
CA THR A 57 6.57 10.85 -13.22
C THR A 57 6.12 9.39 -12.98
N GLY A 58 4.90 9.18 -12.47
CA GLY A 58 4.35 7.86 -12.14
C GLY A 58 3.42 7.22 -13.15
N ALA A 59 3.31 7.76 -14.37
CA ALA A 59 2.27 7.38 -15.35
C ALA A 59 2.17 5.86 -15.61
N ASP A 60 3.29 5.14 -15.59
CA ASP A 60 3.33 3.69 -15.83
C ASP A 60 3.06 2.84 -14.57
N ILE A 61 3.12 3.42 -13.37
CA ILE A 61 2.98 2.69 -12.10
C ILE A 61 1.65 1.93 -12.03
N PRO A 62 0.48 2.52 -12.33
CA PRO A 62 -0.78 1.79 -12.25
C PRO A 62 -0.82 0.56 -13.18
N LYS A 63 -0.27 0.70 -14.39
CA LYS A 63 -0.19 -0.40 -15.37
C LYS A 63 0.73 -1.52 -14.86
N GLN A 64 1.90 -1.16 -14.33
CA GLN A 64 2.85 -2.12 -13.76
C GLN A 64 2.25 -2.86 -12.57
N LEU A 65 1.60 -2.15 -11.64
CA LEU A 65 0.94 -2.74 -10.48
C LEU A 65 -0.22 -3.67 -10.88
N ALA A 66 -1.01 -3.31 -11.89
CA ALA A 66 -2.07 -4.16 -12.41
C ALA A 66 -1.52 -5.47 -13.00
N ALA A 67 -0.46 -5.40 -13.81
CA ALA A 67 0.20 -6.58 -14.37
C ALA A 67 0.82 -7.45 -13.26
N ALA A 68 1.54 -6.84 -12.31
CA ALA A 68 2.14 -7.53 -11.17
C ALA A 68 1.09 -8.24 -10.30
N LYS A 69 -0.07 -7.61 -10.07
CA LYS A 69 -1.19 -8.21 -9.35
C LYS A 69 -1.72 -9.47 -10.03
N VAL A 70 -1.87 -9.47 -11.35
CA VAL A 70 -2.30 -10.65 -12.12
C VAL A 70 -1.26 -11.76 -12.01
N ALA A 71 0.03 -11.44 -12.22
CA ALA A 71 1.12 -12.39 -12.11
C ALA A 71 1.20 -13.04 -10.72
N ALA A 72 1.13 -12.23 -9.66
CA ALA A 72 1.13 -12.70 -8.27
C ALA A 72 -0.06 -13.62 -7.96
N ARG A 73 -1.25 -13.31 -8.51
CA ARG A 73 -2.41 -14.19 -8.38
C ARG A 73 -2.19 -15.54 -9.06
N GLN A 74 -1.66 -15.56 -10.28
CA GLN A 74 -1.40 -16.82 -10.99
C GLN A 74 -0.35 -17.66 -10.28
N ALA A 75 0.74 -17.04 -9.81
CA ALA A 75 1.76 -17.72 -9.01
C ALA A 75 1.16 -18.35 -7.74
N ARG A 76 0.31 -17.62 -7.01
CA ARG A 76 -0.37 -18.13 -5.83
C ARG A 76 -1.32 -19.30 -6.15
N LEU A 77 -2.07 -19.22 -7.24
CA LEU A 77 -2.96 -20.31 -7.65
C LEU A 77 -2.18 -21.56 -8.04
N ALA A 78 -1.08 -21.41 -8.80
CA ALA A 78 -0.22 -22.51 -9.17
C ALA A 78 0.40 -23.17 -7.93
N GLY A 79 0.95 -22.37 -7.01
CA GLY A 79 1.50 -22.86 -5.74
C GLY A 79 0.46 -23.59 -4.91
N ASN A 80 -0.71 -23.00 -4.70
CA ASN A 80 -1.79 -23.61 -3.93
C ASN A 80 -2.32 -24.91 -4.57
N ARG A 81 -2.33 -25.02 -5.90
CA ARG A 81 -2.74 -26.24 -6.61
C ARG A 81 -1.67 -27.34 -6.58
N ALA A 82 -0.39 -26.95 -6.55
CA ALA A 82 0.72 -27.89 -6.43
C ALA A 82 0.81 -28.49 -5.01
N VAL A 83 0.35 -27.76 -4.00
CA VAL A 83 0.23 -28.26 -2.63
C VAL A 83 -0.91 -29.28 -2.58
N ARG A 84 -0.53 -30.55 -2.43
CA ARG A 84 -1.48 -31.61 -2.07
C ARG A 84 -1.64 -31.62 -0.56
N CYS A 85 -2.88 -31.49 -0.09
CA CYS A 85 -3.22 -31.68 1.31
C CYS A 85 -2.95 -33.14 1.68
N GLN A 86 -1.98 -33.40 2.56
CA GLN A 86 -1.60 -34.75 2.98
C GLN A 86 -2.75 -35.50 3.69
N SER A 87 -3.72 -34.78 4.26
CA SER A 87 -4.88 -35.34 4.97
C SER A 87 -6.16 -35.41 4.13
N CYS A 88 -6.16 -34.88 2.91
CA CYS A 88 -7.34 -34.86 2.06
C CYS A 88 -7.27 -36.08 1.12
N SER A 89 -8.09 -37.09 1.38
CA SER A 89 -8.28 -38.23 0.49
C SER A 89 -8.96 -37.78 -0.82
N GLU A 90 -8.64 -38.45 -1.94
CA GLU A 90 -9.37 -38.25 -3.19
C GLU A 90 -10.85 -38.62 -2.97
N PRO A 91 -11.80 -37.80 -3.44
CA PRO A 91 -13.21 -38.14 -3.34
C PRO A 91 -13.45 -39.45 -4.10
N VAL A 92 -13.99 -40.46 -3.40
CA VAL A 92 -14.39 -41.73 -4.01
C VAL A 92 -15.41 -41.43 -5.11
N ALA A 93 -15.07 -41.76 -6.36
CA ALA A 93 -15.99 -41.66 -7.47
C ALA A 93 -17.16 -42.63 -7.23
N ILE A 94 -18.34 -42.09 -6.91
CA ILE A 94 -19.57 -42.88 -6.85
C ILE A 94 -19.91 -43.27 -8.29
N SER A 95 -19.72 -44.56 -8.62
CA SER A 95 -20.14 -45.13 -9.89
C SER A 95 -21.63 -45.47 -9.82
N ASN A 96 -22.41 -45.04 -10.81
CA ASN A 96 -23.82 -45.40 -10.98
C ASN A 96 -23.99 -46.86 -11.42
#